data_AF-A0A8J5NRY8-F1
#
_entry.id   AF-A0A8J5NRY8-F1
#
_cell.length_a   1.000
_cell.length_b   1.000
_cell.length_c   1.000
_cell.angle_alpha   90.00
_cell.angle_beta   90.00
_cell.angle_gamma   90.00
#
_symmetry.space_group_name_H-M   'P 1'
#
loop_
_entity.id
_entity.type
_entity.pdbx_description
1 polymer ?
#
loop_
_entity_poly.entity_id
_entity_poly.type
_entity_poly.pdbx_seq_one_letter_code
_entity_poly.pdbx_strand_id
1 'polypeptide(L)' 'MSSEEKPKGYNWYTITEEELNKFAPPFLRDVPETPKEVECKLGGTWPTWVHGSFLRIGVGRFTIPLSEDGSKPGL' A
#
# COMPACT_ATOMS: atom_id res chain seq x y z
N MET A 1 12.75 27.77 15.28
CA MET A 1 12.85 26.31 15.48
C MET A 1 13.90 25.78 14.52
N SER A 2 14.82 24.97 15.02
CA SER A 2 15.99 24.45 14.31
C SER A 2 15.57 23.71 13.05
N SER A 3 16.13 24.08 11.90
CA SER A 3 16.04 23.31 10.66
C SER A 3 16.94 22.08 10.79
N GLU A 4 16.40 21.00 11.36
CA GLU A 4 17.09 19.71 11.37
C GLU A 4 17.30 19.25 9.91
N GLU A 5 18.56 19.12 9.51
CA GLU A 5 18.91 18.63 8.18
C GLU A 5 18.38 17.21 8.02
N LYS A 6 17.41 17.05 7.12
CA LYS A 6 16.79 15.74 6.84
C LYS A 6 17.88 14.73 6.43
N PRO A 7 17.92 13.52 7.02
CA PRO A 7 18.90 12.50 6.68
C PRO A 7 18.94 12.21 5.17
N LYS A 8 20.16 12.18 4.60
CA LYS A 8 20.39 11.87 3.19
C LYS A 8 20.00 10.42 2.89
N GLY A 9 19.33 10.20 1.75
CA GLY A 9 19.01 8.86 1.23
C GLY A 9 17.54 8.42 1.38
N TYR A 10 16.72 9.22 2.08
CA TYR A 10 15.28 8.97 2.19
C TYR A 10 14.49 9.95 1.32
N ASN A 11 13.40 9.46 0.74
CA ASN A 11 12.40 10.32 0.13
C ASN A 11 11.51 10.88 1.23
N TRP A 12 11.65 12.18 1.49
CA TRP A 12 10.88 12.91 2.51
C TRP A 12 9.65 13.61 1.95
N TYR A 13 9.32 13.36 0.68
CA TYR A 13 8.13 13.91 0.05
C TYR A 13 6.95 12.98 0.31
N THR A 14 5.91 13.53 0.93
CA THR A 14 4.60 12.89 0.96
C THR A 14 4.03 12.94 -0.45
N ILE A 15 3.63 11.80 -0.98
CA ILE A 15 2.98 11.67 -2.29
C ILE A 15 1.48 11.50 -2.07
N THR A 16 0.71 12.30 -2.80
CA THR A 16 -0.75 12.18 -2.88
C THR A 16 -1.16 11.00 -3.75
N GLU A 17 -2.41 10.57 -3.63
CA GLU A 17 -2.98 9.53 -4.50
C GLU A 17 -2.95 9.95 -5.99
N GLU A 18 -3.19 11.23 -6.28
CA GLU A 18 -3.13 11.77 -7.64
C GLU A 18 -1.72 11.65 -8.24
N GLU A 19 -0.69 12.01 -7.48
CA GLU A 19 0.71 11.88 -7.91
C GLU A 19 1.11 10.42 -8.07
N LEU A 20 0.70 9.55 -7.15
CA LEU A 20 0.94 8.10 -7.26
C LEU A 20 0.33 7.55 -8.54
N ASN A 21 -0.94 7.86 -8.81
CA ASN A 21 -1.65 7.39 -10.01
C ASN A 21 -1.05 7.94 -11.33
N LYS A 22 -0.36 9.09 -11.28
CA LYS A 22 0.28 9.69 -12.45
C LYS A 22 1.63 9.05 -12.80
N PHE A 23 2.43 8.69 -11.80
CA PHE A 23 3.82 8.28 -12.01
C PHE A 23 4.08 6.80 -11.75
N ALA A 24 3.26 6.14 -10.93
CA ALA A 24 3.45 4.74 -10.58
C ALA A 24 2.72 3.81 -11.57
N PRO A 25 3.29 2.63 -11.87
CA PRO A 25 2.57 1.56 -12.53
C PRO A 25 1.28 1.20 -11.79
N PRO A 26 0.24 0.69 -12.48
CA PRO A 26 -1.08 0.46 -11.89
C PRO A 26 -1.12 -0.62 -10.80
N PHE A 27 -0.05 -1.40 -10.63
CA PHE A 27 0.10 -2.38 -9.56
C PHE A 27 0.80 -1.81 -8.31
N LEU A 28 1.30 -0.57 -8.36
CA LEU A 28 1.84 0.18 -7.21
C LEU A 28 0.82 1.24 -6.80
N ARG A 29 -0.30 0.78 -6.23
CA ARG A 29 -1.38 1.62 -5.73
C ARG A 29 -1.87 1.12 -4.39
N ASP A 30 -2.58 1.97 -3.67
CA ASP A 30 -3.27 1.59 -2.45
C ASP A 30 -4.35 0.55 -2.78
N VAL A 31 -4.44 -0.48 -1.94
CA VAL A 31 -5.48 -1.51 -2.05
C VAL A 31 -6.21 -1.59 -0.72
N PRO A 32 -7.55 -1.48 -0.69
CA PRO A 32 -8.29 -1.60 0.55
C PRO A 32 -8.17 -3.02 1.11
N GLU A 33 -8.32 -3.13 2.42
CA GLU A 33 -8.38 -4.43 3.07
C GLU A 33 -9.55 -5.25 2.56
N THR A 34 -9.38 -6.57 2.57
CA THR A 34 -10.43 -7.54 2.25
C THR A 34 -10.75 -8.32 3.54
N PRO A 35 -11.66 -7.80 4.39
CA PRO A 35 -11.85 -8.31 5.76
C PRO A 35 -12.58 -9.67 5.81
N LYS A 36 -13.14 -10.10 4.68
CA LYS A 36 -13.83 -11.39 4.53
C LYS A 36 -13.19 -12.16 3.39
N GLU A 37 -13.14 -13.47 3.53
CA GLU A 37 -12.63 -14.36 2.50
C GLU A 37 -13.45 -14.21 1.20
N VAL A 38 -12.73 -14.26 0.07
CA VAL A 38 -13.32 -14.17 -1.27
C VAL A 38 -12.98 -15.45 -2.01
N GLU A 39 -14.01 -16.08 -2.59
CA GLU A 39 -13.82 -17.23 -3.45
C GLU A 39 -13.23 -16.80 -4.81
N CYS A 40 -12.05 -17.32 -5.14
CA CYS A 40 -11.39 -17.03 -6.42
C CYS A 40 -11.94 -17.95 -7.52
N LYS A 41 -12.23 -17.39 -8.70
CA LYS A 41 -12.54 -18.18 -9.90
C LYS A 41 -11.31 -18.97 -10.33
N LEU A 42 -11.47 -20.29 -10.43
CA LEU A 42 -10.40 -21.19 -10.87
C LEU A 42 -10.46 -21.39 -12.39
N GLY A 43 -9.28 -21.42 -13.02
CA GLY A 43 -9.10 -21.86 -14.40
C GLY A 43 -8.36 -23.19 -14.42
N GLY A 44 -8.89 -24.18 -15.15
CA GLY A 44 -8.32 -25.53 -15.21
C GLY A 44 -8.68 -26.38 -13.98
N THR A 45 -7.82 -27.35 -13.65
CA THR A 45 -8.07 -28.32 -12.57
C THR A 45 -7.02 -28.17 -11.48
N TRP A 46 -7.47 -27.95 -10.24
CA TRP A 46 -6.60 -27.92 -9.08
C TRP A 46 -6.24 -29.33 -8.61
N PRO A 47 -4.98 -29.62 -8.24
CA PRO A 47 -4.64 -30.92 -7.68
C PRO A 47 -5.33 -31.15 -6.34
N THR A 48 -6.00 -32.29 -6.19
CA THR A 48 -6.82 -32.60 -5.00
C THR A 48 -6.01 -32.83 -3.73
N TRP A 49 -4.70 -33.09 -3.86
CA TRP A 49 -3.79 -33.27 -2.74
C TRP A 49 -3.26 -31.95 -2.15
N VAL A 50 -3.50 -30.81 -2.82
CA VAL A 50 -3.06 -29.50 -2.31
C VAL A 50 -4.06 -29.03 -1.26
N HIS A 51 -3.65 -29.10 0.01
CA HIS A 51 -4.42 -28.59 1.13
C HIS A 51 -3.51 -27.78 2.06
N GLY A 52 -3.79 -26.48 2.19
CA GLY A 52 -2.99 -25.58 3.02
C GLY A 52 -3.26 -24.11 2.72
N SER A 53 -2.48 -23.24 3.35
CA SER A 53 -2.59 -21.79 3.19
C SER A 53 -1.31 -21.21 2.59
N PHE A 54 -1.44 -20.24 1.70
CA PHE A 54 -0.33 -19.49 1.14
C PHE A 54 -0.36 -18.06 1.67
N LEU A 55 0.66 -17.68 2.45
CA LEU A 55 0.75 -16.38 3.11
C LEU A 55 1.83 -15.53 2.45
N ARG A 56 1.52 -14.25 2.21
CA ARG A 56 2.46 -13.25 1.70
C ARG A 56 2.32 -11.95 2.47
N ILE A 57 3.42 -11.24 2.65
CA ILE A 57 3.47 -9.91 3.26
C ILE A 57 4.03 -8.94 2.23
N GLY A 58 3.44 -7.74 2.16
CA GLY A 58 3.85 -6.67 1.28
C GLY A 58 3.22 -5.35 1.69
N VAL A 59 3.67 -4.26 1.07
CA VAL A 59 3.10 -2.93 1.29
C VAL A 59 1.73 -2.86 0.60
N GLY A 60 0.68 -2.51 1.35
CA GLY A 60 -0.69 -2.34 0.84
C GLY A 60 -1.13 -0.88 0.70
N ARG A 61 -0.36 0.06 1.25
CA ARG A 61 -0.66 1.49 1.25
C ARG A 61 0.62 2.31 1.08
N PHE A 62 0.61 3.20 0.10
CA PHE A 62 1.67 4.10 -0.32
C PHE A 62 1.35 5.56 -0.04
N THR A 63 0.07 5.91 0.16
CA THR A 63 -0.35 7.27 0.53
C THR A 63 -0.52 7.43 2.03
N ILE A 64 -0.24 8.64 2.53
CA ILE A 64 -0.50 9.00 3.92
C ILE A 64 -1.86 9.71 3.99
N PRO A 65 -2.86 9.18 4.73
CA PRO A 65 -4.12 9.88 4.93
C PRO A 65 -3.86 11.18 5.70
N LEU A 66 -4.26 12.31 5.11
CA LEU A 66 -4.23 13.60 5.77
C LEU A 66 -5.54 13.76 6.55
N SER A 67 -5.45 14.21 7.80
CA SER A 67 -6.64 14.48 8.60
C SER A 67 -7.27 15.82 8.23
N GLU A 68 -8.60 15.91 8.25
CA GLU A 68 -9.37 17.13 7.98
C GLU A 68 -9.28 18.17 9.11
N ASP A 69 -8.92 17.72 10.32
CA ASP A 69 -8.74 18.58 11.50
C ASP A 69 -7.42 19.36 11.51
N GLY A 70 -6.64 19.27 10.42
CA GLY A 70 -5.35 19.93 10.31
C GLY A 70 -4.24 19.24 11.10
N SER A 71 -4.48 18.08 11.71
CA SER A 71 -3.42 17.18 12.18
C SER A 71 -2.72 16.60 10.97
N LYS A 72 -1.76 17.38 10.45
CA LYS A 72 -0.80 16.86 9.48
C LYS A 72 -0.03 15.75 10.17
N PRO A 73 0.34 14.68 9.45
CA PRO A 73 1.44 13.83 9.88
C PRO A 73 2.63 14.76 10.11
N GLY A 74 3.02 14.92 11.37
CA GLY A 74 4.14 15.78 11.72
C GLY A 74 5.38 15.27 10.99
N LEU A 75 5.97 16.14 10.15
CA LEU A 75 7.36 16.01 9.73
C LEU A 75 8.23 16.58 10.84
#